data_AF-A0A8H3U1U0-F1
#
_entry.id   AF-A0A8H3U1U0-F1
#
_cell.length_a   1.000
_cell.length_b   1.000
_cell.length_c   1.000
_cell.angle_alpha   90.00
_cell.angle_beta   90.00
_cell.angle_gamma   90.00
#
_symmetry.space_group_name_H-M   'P 1'
#
loop_
_entity.id
_entity.type
_entity.pdbx_description
1 polymer ?
#
loop_
_entity_poly.entity_id
_entity_poly.type
_entity_poly.pdbx_seq_one_letter_code
_entity_poly.pdbx_strand_id
1 'polypeptide(L)'
;MDSKGEPRFDPNFTQNVINAMGPNTTPRNREIFTALFKHLHDFTREVELTIPEWQAGMLFLDAVGHMYYTSGKTRHEMHRLSDISGLES
;
A
#
# COMPACT_ATOMS: atom_id res chain seq x y z
N MET A 1 1.75 -5.88 39.29
CA MET A 1 1.13 -6.60 38.16
C MET A 1 1.24 -5.68 36.99
N ASP A 2 2.25 -5.91 36.15
CA ASP A 2 2.57 -5.05 35.03
C ASP A 2 1.35 -4.96 34.11
N SER A 3 0.87 -3.74 33.88
CA SER A 3 -0.04 -3.46 32.79
C SER A 3 0.72 -3.83 31.52
N LYS A 4 0.48 -5.01 30.97
CA LYS A 4 0.94 -5.35 29.63
C LYS A 4 0.40 -4.24 28.72
N GLY A 5 1.29 -3.34 28.30
CA GLY A 5 0.92 -2.13 27.60
C GLY A 5 0.06 -2.48 26.40
N GLU A 6 -1.12 -1.85 26.30
CA GLU A 6 -1.98 -2.07 25.15
C GLU A 6 -1.21 -1.69 23.87
N PRO A 7 -1.30 -2.52 22.82
CA PRO A 7 -0.62 -2.22 21.58
C PRO A 7 -1.14 -0.88 21.02
N ARG A 8 -0.20 0.01 20.68
CA ARG A 8 -0.49 1.37 20.15
C ARG A 8 -1.40 1.35 18.91
N PHE A 9 -1.33 0.28 18.11
CA PHE A 9 -2.17 0.03 16.95
C PHE A 9 -2.92 -1.30 17.12
N ASP A 10 -4.09 -1.43 16.50
CA ASP A 10 -4.83 -2.71 16.49
C ASP A 10 -3.95 -3.82 15.87
N PRO A 11 -3.53 -4.82 16.67
CA PRO A 11 -2.66 -5.89 16.18
C PRO A 11 -3.34 -6.79 15.14
N ASN A 12 -4.67 -6.76 15.06
CA ASN A 12 -5.46 -7.60 14.16
C ASN A 12 -5.85 -6.91 12.86
N PHE A 13 -5.62 -5.60 12.72
CA PHE A 13 -6.08 -4.82 11.56
C PHE A 13 -5.61 -5.40 10.23
N THR A 14 -4.31 -5.69 10.10
CA THR A 14 -3.73 -6.29 8.88
C THR A 14 -4.37 -7.63 8.55
N GLN A 15 -4.58 -8.48 9.56
CA GLN A 15 -5.19 -9.80 9.35
C GLN A 15 -6.66 -9.68 8.94
N ASN A 16 -7.40 -8.71 9.51
CA ASN A 16 -8.78 -8.43 9.12
C ASN A 16 -8.87 -7.99 7.65
N VAL A 17 -7.94 -7.15 7.17
CA VAL A 17 -7.85 -6.73 5.75
C VAL A 17 -7.54 -7.92 4.84
N ILE A 18 -6.60 -8.78 5.22
CA ILE A 18 -6.27 -10.01 4.46
C ILE A 18 -7.48 -10.95 4.39
N ASN A 19 -8.20 -11.12 5.50
CA ASN A 19 -9.38 -11.98 5.59
C ASN A 19 -10.57 -11.43 4.78
N ALA A 20 -10.61 -10.12 4.53
CA ALA A 20 -11.64 -9.49 3.71
C ALA A 20 -11.52 -9.81 2.20
N MET A 21 -10.42 -10.44 1.75
CA MET A 21 -10.30 -10.90 0.36
C MET A 21 -11.38 -11.94 0.05
N GLY A 22 -12.23 -11.64 -0.94
CA GLY A 22 -13.40 -12.43 -1.30
C GLY A 22 -13.11 -13.87 -1.81
N PRO A 23 -14.17 -14.67 -1.98
CA PRO A 23 -14.04 -16.09 -2.35
C PRO A 23 -13.46 -16.32 -3.75
N ASN A 24 -13.57 -15.32 -4.64
CA ASN A 24 -13.08 -15.42 -6.03
C ASN A 24 -11.59 -15.04 -6.20
N THR A 25 -10.90 -14.66 -5.12
CA THR A 25 -9.46 -14.37 -5.18
C THR A 25 -8.69 -15.66 -5.42
N THR A 26 -7.98 -15.75 -6.55
CA THR A 26 -7.15 -16.92 -6.87
C THR A 26 -6.07 -17.15 -5.81
N PRO A 27 -5.58 -18.40 -5.64
CA PRO A 27 -4.53 -18.68 -4.66
C PRO A 27 -3.28 -17.81 -4.83
N ARG A 28 -2.85 -17.58 -6.09
CA ARG A 28 -1.68 -16.74 -6.38
C ARG A 28 -1.91 -15.27 -6.04
N ASN A 29 -3.07 -14.73 -6.38
CA ASN A 29 -3.38 -13.33 -6.04
C ASN A 29 -3.49 -13.15 -4.52
N ARG A 30 -4.06 -14.14 -3.81
CA ARG A 30 -4.15 -14.12 -2.35
C ARG A 30 -2.76 -14.07 -1.71
N GLU A 31 -1.81 -14.84 -2.22
CA GLU A 31 -0.41 -14.81 -1.76
C GLU A 31 0.22 -13.43 -2.00
N ILE A 32 0.13 -12.91 -3.23
CA ILE A 32 0.71 -11.61 -3.61
C ILE A 32 0.14 -10.48 -2.74
N PHE A 33 -1.19 -10.36 -2.65
CA PHE A 33 -1.82 -9.28 -1.89
C PHE A 33 -1.64 -9.44 -0.38
N THR A 34 -1.54 -10.68 0.13
CA THR A 34 -1.17 -10.90 1.54
C THR A 34 0.20 -10.32 1.86
N ALA A 35 1.21 -10.60 1.03
CA ALA A 35 2.56 -10.06 1.23
C ALA A 35 2.55 -8.52 1.10
N LEU A 36 1.90 -7.99 0.06
CA LEU A 36 1.80 -6.55 -0.17
C LEU A 36 1.18 -5.81 1.02
N PHE A 37 0.01 -6.24 1.52
CA PHE A 37 -0.67 -5.56 2.62
C PHE A 37 0.08 -5.66 3.95
N LYS A 38 0.80 -6.75 4.19
CA LYS A 38 1.69 -6.86 5.36
C LYS A 38 2.75 -5.76 5.31
N HIS A 39 3.53 -5.72 4.23
CA HIS A 39 4.61 -4.73 4.08
C HIS A 39 4.10 -3.29 4.02
N LEU A 40 2.96 -3.05 3.37
CA LEU A 40 2.34 -1.73 3.33
C LEU A 40 1.94 -1.26 4.74
N HIS A 41 1.25 -2.10 5.51
CA HIS A 41 0.86 -1.72 6.85
C HIS A 41 2.06 -1.62 7.81
N ASP A 42 3.08 -2.47 7.64
CA ASP A 42 4.32 -2.36 8.41
C ASP A 42 5.02 -1.02 8.13
N PHE A 43 5.14 -0.62 6.86
CA PHE A 43 5.64 0.70 6.47
C PHE A 43 4.85 1.83 7.15
N THR A 44 3.50 1.78 7.13
CA THR A 44 2.70 2.84 7.78
C THR A 44 2.91 2.93 9.29
N ARG A 45 3.18 1.80 9.95
CA ARG A 45 3.48 1.76 11.39
C ARG A 45 4.89 2.25 11.68
N GLU A 46 5.85 1.86 10.85
CA GLU A 46 7.26 2.23 10.96
C GLU A 46 7.44 3.76 10.91
N VAL A 47 6.77 4.42 9.96
CA VAL A 47 6.88 5.88 9.79
C VAL A 47 5.85 6.68 10.58
N GLU A 48 4.96 6.00 11.32
CA GLU A 48 3.81 6.59 12.01
C GLU A 48 3.00 7.54 11.11
N LEU A 49 2.66 7.05 9.91
CA LEU A 49 2.10 7.85 8.82
C LEU A 49 0.92 8.70 9.28
N THR A 50 1.04 10.02 9.11
CA THR A 50 -0.01 10.96 9.50
C THR A 50 -1.06 11.13 8.40
N ILE A 51 -2.23 11.67 8.75
CA ILE A 51 -3.29 11.96 7.77
C ILE A 51 -2.83 12.94 6.67
N PRO A 52 -2.12 14.05 6.98
CA PRO A 52 -1.62 14.95 5.94
C PRO A 52 -0.61 14.28 4.99
N GLU A 53 0.28 13.44 5.50
CA GLU A 53 1.25 12.70 4.67
C GLU A 53 0.54 11.65 3.80
N TRP A 54 -0.45 10.95 4.35
CA TRP A 54 -1.30 10.04 3.59
C TRP A 54 -2.01 10.79 2.45
N GLN A 55 -2.60 11.96 2.72
CA GLN A 55 -3.23 12.79 1.69
C GLN A 55 -2.23 13.22 0.60
N ALA A 56 -1.02 13.63 0.99
CA ALA A 56 0.03 13.98 0.03
C ALA A 56 0.44 12.79 -0.85
N GLY A 57 0.57 11.59 -0.27
CA GLY A 57 0.83 10.35 -1.00
C GLY A 57 -0.28 10.00 -1.99
N MET A 58 -1.55 10.18 -1.60
CA MET A 58 -2.68 9.98 -2.51
C MET A 58 -2.66 10.95 -3.69
N LEU A 59 -2.41 12.24 -3.44
CA LEU A 59 -2.27 13.25 -4.50
C LEU A 59 -1.11 12.94 -5.46
N PHE A 60 -0.01 12.41 -4.93
CA PHE A 60 1.11 11.95 -5.74
C PHE A 60 0.71 10.80 -6.68
N LEU A 61 0.05 9.76 -6.16
CA LEU A 61 -0.43 8.62 -6.95
C LEU A 61 -1.44 9.06 -8.03
N ASP A 62 -2.35 9.98 -7.68
CA ASP A 62 -3.30 10.56 -8.63
C ASP A 62 -2.58 11.30 -9.76
N ALA A 63 -1.57 12.12 -9.43
CA ALA A 63 -0.79 12.85 -10.43
C ALA A 63 -0.03 11.92 -11.38
N VAL A 64 0.57 10.85 -10.85
CA VAL A 64 1.26 9.80 -11.62
C VAL A 64 0.28 9.12 -12.59
N GLY A 65 -0.92 8.74 -12.12
CA GLY A 65 -1.95 8.15 -12.97
C GLY A 65 -2.50 9.13 -14.02
N HIS A 66 -2.70 10.39 -13.64
CA HIS A 66 -3.25 11.43 -14.51
C HIS A 66 -2.35 11.74 -15.72
N MET A 67 -1.02 11.62 -15.55
CA MET A 67 -0.05 11.84 -16.63
C MET A 67 -0.28 10.94 -17.85
N TYR A 68 -0.78 9.72 -17.64
CA TYR A 68 -1.12 8.83 -18.76
C TYR A 68 -2.18 9.45 -19.68
N TYR A 69 -3.21 10.05 -19.10
CA TYR A 69 -4.29 10.66 -19.87
C TYR A 69 -3.89 12.00 -20.49
N THR A 70 -3.21 12.87 -19.75
CA THR A 70 -2.83 14.21 -20.25
C THR A 70 -1.70 14.17 -21.28
N SER A 71 -0.90 13.11 -21.31
CA SER A 71 0.11 12.86 -22.34
C SER A 71 -0.45 12.24 -23.63
N GLY A 72 -1.77 12.01 -23.72
CA GLY A 72 -2.34 11.31 -24.86
C GLY A 72 -1.97 9.82 -24.91
N LYS A 73 -1.88 9.17 -23.75
CA LYS A 73 -1.53 7.75 -23.58
C LYS A 73 -0.09 7.40 -23.96
N THR A 74 0.84 8.33 -23.81
CA THR A 74 2.26 8.14 -24.20
C THR A 74 3.23 8.08 -23.03
N ARG A 75 2.87 8.63 -21.86
CA ARG A 75 3.69 8.60 -20.64
C ARG A 75 3.06 7.73 -19.56
N HIS A 76 3.73 6.65 -19.20
CA HIS A 76 3.32 5.74 -18.14
C HIS A 76 4.14 5.98 -16.87
N GLU A 77 3.80 7.00 -16.09
CA GLU A 77 4.56 7.32 -14.87
C GLU A 77 4.47 6.23 -13.80
N MET A 78 3.42 5.39 -13.81
CA MET A 78 3.37 4.19 -12.96
C MET A 78 4.49 3.19 -13.29
N HIS A 79 4.89 3.09 -14.56
CA HIS A 79 6.04 2.29 -14.96
C HIS A 79 7.33 2.96 -14.46
N ARG A 80 7.43 4.28 -14.58
CA ARG A 80 8.56 5.03 -14.00
C ARG A 80 8.69 4.90 -12.49
N LEU A 81 7.58 4.78 -11.76
CA LEU A 81 7.61 4.43 -10.34
C LEU A 81 8.26 3.06 -10.09
N SER A 82 8.00 2.08 -10.96
CA SER A 82 8.68 0.78 -10.92
C SER A 82 10.20 0.93 -11.10
N ASP A 83 10.62 1.72 -12.10
CA ASP A 83 12.03 1.99 -12.39
C ASP A 83 12.74 2.65 -11.20
N ILE A 84 12.21 3.76 -10.69
CA ILE A 84 12.89 4.55 -9.65
C ILE A 84 12.85 3.89 -8.26
N SER A 85 11.89 2.98 -8.03
CA SER A 85 11.84 2.16 -6.83
C SER A 85 12.72 0.91 -6.91
N GLY A 86 13.25 0.60 -8.10
CA GLY A 86 14.07 -0.59 -8.35
C GLY A 86 13.26 -1.90 -8.41
N LEU A 87 11.94 -1.81 -8.59
CA LEU A 87 11.08 -3.00 -8.75
C LEU A 87 11.32 -3.67 -10.10
N GLU A 88 11.56 -2.86 -11.13
CA GLU A 88 12.01 -3.28 -12.44
C GLU A 88 13.46 -2.83 -12.63
N SER A 89 14.32 -3.78 -13.04
CA SER A 89 15.76 -3.57 -13.29
C SER A 89 16.07 -3.78 -14.77
#